data_AF-A0A3D5IZJ2-F1
#
_entry.id   AF-A0A3D5IZJ2-F1
#
_cell.length_a   1.000
_cell.length_b   1.000
_cell.length_c   1.000
_cell.angle_alpha   90.00
_cell.angle_beta   90.00
_cell.angle_gamma   90.00
#
_symmetry.space_group_name_H-M   'P 1'
#
loop_
_entity.id
_entity.type
_entity.pdbx_description
1 polymer ?
#
loop_
_entity_poly.entity_id
_entity_poly.type
_entity_poly.pdbx_seq_one_letter_code
_entity_poly.pdbx_strand_id
1 'polypeptide(L)'
;MNNKLIVLLIAVLSLTSCDDLFEPAIENNRDLEDAYGEATYAEGLLLNGYLRIPTLNWSFNDVATDDAVSNDIDNNYRRAATGQWASNFNPFTQWQSSRSAIQYLNIFLSEADNVEWSTDENINELYNRRLKGEAYGLRGLHMYYLLQAHGGFADGELLGVPIILEPEDPQSEFNVPRATFANCMEQLLNDLEKADEMLALDFEDIDDPSLLPSGITNTNDFNRVFGERGRQRLSGRIVKVIKAQAALLAASPAYSEASGNTWLQAANFAGEVLALNGGLAGLAPNGHTWYTNTA
;
A
#
# COMPACT_ATOMS: atom_id res chain seq x y z
N MET A 1 -30.97 22.66 66.11
CA MET A 1 -31.23 23.14 64.74
C MET A 1 -30.12 22.61 63.84
N ASN A 2 -29.87 21.28 63.81
CA ASN A 2 -28.56 20.78 63.39
C ASN A 2 -28.64 19.67 62.32
N ASN A 3 -29.60 18.75 62.36
CA ASN A 3 -29.55 17.61 61.41
C ASN A 3 -30.05 17.95 60.00
N LYS A 4 -31.04 18.84 59.85
CA LYS A 4 -31.57 19.25 58.54
C LYS A 4 -30.59 20.13 57.75
N LEU A 5 -29.85 21.00 58.45
CA LEU A 5 -28.82 21.84 57.84
C LEU A 5 -27.61 20.99 57.41
N ILE A 6 -27.22 19.99 58.20
CA ILE A 6 -26.13 19.06 57.86
C ILE A 6 -26.49 18.25 56.61
N VAL A 7 -27.71 17.73 56.50
CA VAL A 7 -28.16 16.98 55.32
C VAL A 7 -28.18 17.87 54.06
N LEU A 8 -28.62 19.13 54.20
CA LEU A 8 -28.62 20.09 53.09
C LEU A 8 -27.19 20.47 52.66
N LEU A 9 -26.26 20.60 53.62
CA LEU A 9 -24.86 20.89 53.34
C LEU A 9 -24.18 19.72 52.61
N ILE A 10 -24.47 18.48 53.02
CA ILE A 10 -23.95 17.26 52.38
C ILE A 10 -24.49 17.13 50.95
N ALA A 11 -25.78 17.44 50.73
CA ALA A 11 -26.39 17.42 49.40
C ALA A 11 -25.79 18.48 48.45
N VAL A 12 -25.45 19.66 48.97
CA VAL A 12 -24.77 20.71 48.19
C VAL A 12 -23.31 20.33 47.90
N LEU A 13 -22.60 19.70 48.83
CA LEU A 13 -21.24 19.20 48.64
C LEU A 13 -21.15 18.04 47.63
N SER A 14 -22.21 17.23 47.48
CA SER A 14 -22.26 16.19 46.44
C SER A 14 -22.45 16.74 45.02
N LEU A 15 -22.85 18.01 44.88
CA LEU A 15 -23.05 18.67 43.57
C LEU A 15 -21.79 19.40 43.06
N THR A 16 -20.70 19.45 43.83
CA THR A 16 -19.47 20.19 43.48
C THR A 16 -18.29 19.27 43.12
N SER A 17 -18.51 17.98 42.86
CA SER A 17 -17.43 17.00 42.68
C SER A 17 -17.38 16.30 41.32
N CYS A 18 -18.07 16.83 40.30
CA CYS A 18 -18.05 16.27 38.95
C CYS A 18 -17.78 17.37 37.93
N ASP A 19 -16.54 17.86 37.89
CA ASP A 19 -16.05 18.61 36.72
C ASP A 19 -15.73 17.66 35.54
N ASP A 20 -15.55 16.36 35.81
CA ASP A 20 -14.99 15.36 34.87
C ASP A 20 -15.83 14.07 34.80
N LEU A 21 -17.17 14.18 34.81
CA LEU A 21 -18.07 13.01 34.65
C LEU A 21 -18.44 12.75 33.18
N PHE A 22 -18.29 13.76 32.33
CA PHE A 22 -18.64 13.72 30.91
C PHE A 22 -17.43 13.96 29.99
N GLU A 23 -16.28 14.36 30.55
CA GLU A 23 -15.03 14.39 29.81
C GLU A 23 -14.41 12.97 29.92
N PRO A 24 -14.06 12.34 28.79
CA PRO A 24 -13.41 11.03 28.84
C PRO A 24 -12.05 11.19 29.54
N ALA A 25 -11.70 10.19 30.37
CA ALA A 25 -10.39 10.15 31.02
C ALA A 25 -9.27 10.28 29.97
N ILE A 26 -8.13 10.89 30.34
CA ILE A 26 -6.96 11.00 29.47
C ILE A 26 -6.63 9.63 28.88
N GLU A 27 -6.97 9.44 27.61
CA GLU A 27 -6.70 8.21 26.90
C GLU A 27 -5.24 8.22 26.41
N ASN A 28 -4.61 7.05 26.40
CA ASN A 28 -3.31 6.89 25.74
C ASN A 28 -3.47 6.63 24.22
N ASN A 29 -4.66 6.92 23.69
CA ASN A 29 -4.97 6.88 22.26
C ASN A 29 -4.75 8.30 21.74
N ARG A 30 -3.82 8.45 20.80
CA ARG A 30 -3.52 9.74 20.18
C ARG A 30 -4.55 10.03 19.11
N ASP A 31 -4.97 11.29 19.02
CA ASP A 31 -5.85 11.75 17.97
C ASP A 31 -5.09 11.86 16.65
N LEU A 32 -5.79 11.95 15.53
CA LEU A 32 -5.17 12.03 14.21
C LEU A 32 -4.44 13.38 14.04
N GLU A 33 -5.00 14.44 14.60
CA GLU A 33 -4.48 15.80 14.59
C GLU A 33 -3.13 15.91 15.34
N ASP A 34 -2.86 15.01 16.29
CA ASP A 34 -1.56 14.94 16.96
C ASP A 34 -0.42 14.59 15.97
N ALA A 35 -0.75 14.03 14.80
CA ALA A 35 0.21 13.73 13.75
C ALA A 35 0.72 14.97 13.02
N TYR A 36 0.00 16.10 13.08
CA TYR A 36 0.36 17.29 12.29
C TYR A 36 1.66 17.94 12.75
N GLY A 37 1.95 17.92 14.06
CA GLY A 37 3.21 18.38 14.62
C GLY A 37 4.29 17.30 14.73
N GLU A 38 3.99 16.05 14.37
CA GLU A 38 4.87 14.90 14.57
C GLU A 38 4.97 14.02 13.32
N ALA A 39 5.90 14.39 12.43
CA ALA A 39 6.22 13.67 11.20
C ALA A 39 6.36 12.14 11.40
N THR A 40 7.00 11.68 12.48
CA THR A 40 7.17 10.24 12.74
C THR A 40 5.86 9.52 13.04
N TYR A 41 4.91 10.19 13.70
CA TYR A 41 3.60 9.60 13.97
C TYR A 41 2.79 9.50 12.66
N ALA A 42 2.79 10.56 11.85
CA ALA A 42 2.17 10.55 10.52
C ALA A 42 2.78 9.49 9.60
N GLU A 43 4.11 9.33 9.58
CA GLU A 43 4.79 8.28 8.83
C GLU A 43 4.38 6.87 9.29
N GLY A 44 4.01 6.70 10.57
CA GLY A 44 3.46 5.46 11.09
C GLY A 44 2.20 4.98 10.35
N LEU A 45 1.35 5.90 9.85
CA LEU A 45 0.20 5.56 9.03
C LEU A 45 0.65 4.95 7.68
N LEU A 46 1.63 5.55 7.03
CA LEU A 46 2.23 5.02 5.80
C LEU A 46 2.87 3.63 6.04
N LEU A 47 3.60 3.46 7.15
CA LEU A 47 4.25 2.19 7.49
C LEU A 47 3.27 1.04 7.66
N ASN A 48 1.99 1.29 8.00
CA ASN A 48 0.97 0.26 8.00
C ASN A 48 0.75 -0.36 6.60
N GLY A 49 0.97 0.40 5.53
CA GLY A 49 0.96 -0.11 4.16
C GLY A 49 2.12 -1.04 3.86
N TYR A 50 3.34 -0.70 4.34
CA TYR A 50 4.53 -1.55 4.21
C TYR A 50 4.45 -2.84 5.01
N LEU A 51 4.02 -2.76 6.28
CA LEU A 51 3.94 -3.90 7.19
C LEU A 51 2.95 -4.99 6.73
N ARG A 52 2.06 -4.64 5.80
CA ARG A 52 1.02 -5.53 5.28
C ARG A 52 1.30 -6.03 3.87
N ILE A 53 2.46 -5.71 3.29
CA ILE A 53 2.85 -6.24 1.97
C ILE A 53 2.79 -7.78 2.02
N PRO A 54 2.02 -8.44 1.13
CA PRO A 54 1.83 -9.89 1.20
C PRO A 54 3.12 -10.71 1.13
N THR A 55 4.16 -10.18 0.48
CA THR A 55 5.47 -10.81 0.31
C THR A 55 6.51 -10.37 1.34
N LEU A 56 6.12 -9.68 2.43
CA LEU A 56 7.04 -9.22 3.47
C LEU A 56 7.73 -10.39 4.21
N ASN A 57 7.07 -11.54 4.27
CA ASN A 57 7.59 -12.75 4.90
C ASN A 57 7.71 -13.89 3.89
N TRP A 58 8.47 -14.92 4.25
CA TRP A 58 8.54 -16.17 3.50
C TRP A 58 7.16 -16.79 3.36
N SER A 59 6.78 -17.09 2.12
CA SER A 59 5.58 -17.87 1.80
C SER A 59 6.01 -19.27 1.40
N PHE A 60 5.26 -20.27 1.87
CA PHE A 60 5.43 -21.67 1.50
C PHE A 60 4.21 -22.15 0.71
N ASN A 61 3.79 -21.35 -0.28
CA ASN A 61 2.62 -21.59 -1.10
C ASN A 61 2.90 -22.49 -2.32
N ASP A 62 4.15 -22.90 -2.57
CA ASP A 62 4.49 -23.87 -3.62
C ASP A 62 3.75 -25.21 -3.44
N VAL A 63 3.39 -25.58 -2.20
CA VAL A 63 2.58 -26.78 -1.92
C VAL A 63 1.11 -26.63 -2.36
N ALA A 64 0.71 -25.44 -2.82
CA ALA A 64 -0.57 -25.18 -3.47
C ALA A 64 -0.50 -25.30 -5.00
N THR A 65 0.68 -25.53 -5.58
CA THR A 65 0.88 -25.82 -7.01
C THR A 65 1.27 -27.28 -7.21
N ASP A 66 1.57 -27.68 -8.45
CA ASP A 66 2.12 -29.00 -8.79
C ASP A 66 3.63 -29.11 -8.56
N ASP A 67 4.30 -28.03 -8.13
CA ASP A 67 5.74 -28.00 -7.86
C ASP A 67 6.13 -28.70 -6.55
N ALA A 68 5.23 -28.74 -5.56
CA ALA A 68 5.50 -29.34 -4.25
C ALA A 68 4.26 -29.98 -3.62
N VAL A 69 4.49 -30.89 -2.67
CA VAL A 69 3.43 -31.52 -1.87
C VAL A 69 3.72 -31.41 -0.38
N SER A 70 2.69 -31.15 0.43
CA SER A 70 2.80 -31.16 1.89
C SER A 70 2.27 -32.47 2.48
N ASN A 71 3.06 -33.09 3.36
CA ASN A 71 2.63 -34.24 4.16
C ASN A 71 1.94 -33.84 5.47
N ASP A 72 2.03 -32.57 5.87
CA ASP A 72 1.30 -32.01 7.00
C ASP A 72 -0.20 -31.96 6.68
N ILE A 73 -1.02 -32.56 7.55
CA ILE A 73 -2.48 -32.66 7.36
C ILE A 73 -3.18 -31.35 7.72
N ASP A 74 -2.57 -30.56 8.59
CA ASP A 74 -3.10 -29.28 9.06
C ASP A 74 -2.68 -28.12 8.15
N ASN A 75 -1.81 -28.39 7.16
CA ASN A 75 -1.42 -27.40 6.16
C ASN A 75 -2.65 -26.85 5.42
N ASN A 76 -2.85 -25.53 5.48
CA ASN A 76 -4.07 -24.93 4.97
C ASN A 76 -4.22 -25.06 3.45
N TYR A 77 -3.12 -25.02 2.69
CA TYR A 77 -3.16 -25.20 1.23
C TYR A 77 -3.57 -26.63 0.85
N ARG A 78 -3.04 -27.63 1.54
CA ARG A 78 -3.47 -29.03 1.38
C ARG A 78 -4.95 -29.18 1.70
N ARG A 79 -5.42 -28.59 2.81
CA ARG A 79 -6.84 -28.63 3.21
C ARG A 79 -7.73 -28.02 2.13
N ALA A 80 -7.33 -26.88 1.56
CA ALA A 80 -8.03 -26.26 0.43
C ALA A 80 -8.11 -27.20 -0.79
N ALA A 81 -6.98 -27.80 -1.19
CA ALA A 81 -6.91 -28.75 -2.30
C ALA A 81 -7.76 -30.02 -2.08
N THR A 82 -7.95 -30.44 -0.83
CA THR A 82 -8.80 -31.60 -0.45
C THR A 82 -10.29 -31.26 -0.27
N GLY A 83 -10.73 -30.07 -0.70
CA GLY A 83 -12.15 -29.70 -0.74
C GLY A 83 -12.65 -28.87 0.44
N GLN A 84 -11.76 -28.35 1.30
CA GLN A 84 -12.16 -27.42 2.36
C GLN A 84 -12.18 -25.96 1.92
N TRP A 85 -11.80 -25.66 0.66
CA TRP A 85 -11.77 -24.28 0.18
C TRP A 85 -13.18 -23.69 0.09
N ALA A 86 -13.45 -22.69 0.91
CA ALA A 86 -14.74 -22.02 1.02
C ALA A 86 -14.55 -20.57 1.48
N SER A 87 -15.61 -19.76 1.45
CA SER A 87 -15.54 -18.35 1.86
C SER A 87 -15.07 -18.15 3.31
N ASN A 88 -15.39 -19.09 4.20
CA ASN A 88 -14.96 -19.09 5.61
C ASN A 88 -13.59 -19.75 5.83
N PHE A 89 -12.99 -20.36 4.80
CA PHE A 89 -11.65 -20.96 4.85
C PHE A 89 -10.93 -20.74 3.52
N ASN A 90 -10.27 -19.59 3.41
CA ASN A 90 -9.52 -19.21 2.23
C ASN A 90 -8.05 -18.89 2.59
N PRO A 91 -7.12 -19.86 2.47
CA PRO A 91 -5.71 -19.62 2.76
C PRO A 91 -5.00 -18.73 1.74
N PHE A 92 -5.65 -18.41 0.62
CA PHE A 92 -5.14 -17.53 -0.43
C PHE A 92 -5.59 -16.08 -0.26
N THR A 93 -6.42 -15.80 0.75
CA THR A 93 -7.05 -14.48 0.89
C THR A 93 -6.04 -13.37 1.17
N GLN A 94 -6.16 -12.27 0.43
CA GLN A 94 -5.52 -10.98 0.74
C GLN A 94 -6.52 -9.92 1.22
N TRP A 95 -7.77 -10.31 1.49
CA TRP A 95 -8.87 -9.34 1.68
C TRP A 95 -8.60 -8.40 2.85
N GLN A 96 -8.46 -8.96 4.05
CA GLN A 96 -8.33 -8.16 5.27
C GLN A 96 -7.02 -7.36 5.29
N SER A 97 -5.89 -8.00 4.98
CA SER A 97 -4.58 -7.33 5.02
C SER A 97 -4.52 -6.15 4.05
N SER A 98 -4.87 -6.36 2.78
CA SER A 98 -4.80 -5.31 1.78
C SER A 98 -5.88 -4.25 1.93
N ARG A 99 -7.11 -4.59 2.36
CA ARG A 99 -8.14 -3.58 2.68
C ARG A 99 -7.72 -2.71 3.87
N SER A 100 -7.16 -3.30 4.92
CA SER A 100 -6.62 -2.54 6.05
C SER A 100 -5.46 -1.63 5.61
N ALA A 101 -4.55 -2.13 4.77
CA ALA A 101 -3.47 -1.31 4.24
C ALA A 101 -4.01 -0.11 3.43
N ILE A 102 -4.96 -0.33 2.53
CA ILE A 102 -5.60 0.73 1.74
C ILE A 102 -6.27 1.77 2.65
N GLN A 103 -6.95 1.35 3.71
CA GLN A 103 -7.56 2.28 4.67
C GLN A 103 -6.50 3.20 5.30
N TYR A 104 -5.40 2.65 5.82
CA TYR A 104 -4.33 3.48 6.40
C TYR A 104 -3.68 4.40 5.37
N LEU A 105 -3.51 3.93 4.13
CA LEU A 105 -2.96 4.73 3.04
C LEU A 105 -3.91 5.85 2.62
N ASN A 106 -5.22 5.62 2.63
CA ASN A 106 -6.20 6.67 2.37
C ASN A 106 -6.19 7.74 3.47
N ILE A 107 -6.11 7.34 4.75
CA ILE A 107 -5.95 8.29 5.88
C ILE A 107 -4.65 9.08 5.71
N PHE A 108 -3.55 8.40 5.41
CA PHE A 108 -2.27 9.08 5.18
C PHE A 108 -2.39 10.11 4.04
N LEU A 109 -3.01 9.74 2.93
CA LEU A 109 -3.19 10.63 1.78
C LEU A 109 -4.11 11.81 2.07
N SER A 110 -5.12 11.67 2.95
CA SER A 110 -5.98 12.79 3.36
C SER A 110 -5.26 13.76 4.29
N GLU A 111 -4.35 13.26 5.13
CA GLU A 111 -3.70 14.07 6.17
C GLU A 111 -2.30 14.56 5.85
N ALA A 112 -1.60 13.98 4.87
CA ALA A 112 -0.19 14.27 4.63
C ALA A 112 0.11 15.77 4.39
N ASP A 113 -0.86 16.50 3.82
CA ASP A 113 -0.75 17.94 3.56
C ASP A 113 -0.90 18.82 4.81
N ASN A 114 -1.45 18.27 5.90
CA ASN A 114 -1.57 18.95 7.20
C ASN A 114 -0.34 18.75 8.09
N VAL A 115 0.60 17.88 7.71
CA VAL A 115 1.75 17.48 8.54
C VAL A 115 2.97 18.35 8.28
N GLU A 116 3.61 18.82 9.35
CA GLU A 116 4.93 19.44 9.34
C GLU A 116 6.02 18.36 9.32
N TRP A 117 6.41 17.92 8.12
CA TRP A 117 7.50 16.99 7.86
C TRP A 117 8.89 17.57 8.14
N SER A 118 9.03 18.89 8.03
CA SER A 118 10.28 19.61 8.24
C SER A 118 10.00 21.08 8.54
N THR A 119 10.84 21.69 9.39
CA THR A 119 10.78 23.13 9.68
C THR A 119 11.23 24.00 8.50
N ASP A 120 11.93 23.41 7.53
CA ASP A 120 12.28 24.04 6.26
C ASP A 120 11.19 23.72 5.22
N GLU A 121 10.57 24.76 4.66
CA GLU A 121 9.42 24.68 3.75
C GLU A 121 9.72 23.87 2.48
N ASN A 122 10.88 24.08 1.85
CA ASN A 122 11.25 23.32 0.64
C ASN A 122 11.43 21.84 0.96
N ILE A 123 12.10 21.53 2.08
CA ILE A 123 12.31 20.15 2.51
C ILE A 123 10.98 19.50 2.94
N ASN A 124 10.08 20.28 3.53
CA ASN A 124 8.75 19.85 3.93
C ASN A 124 7.92 19.39 2.72
N GLU A 125 7.88 20.22 1.67
CA GLU A 125 7.21 19.90 0.41
C GLU A 125 7.80 18.65 -0.26
N LEU A 126 9.13 18.52 -0.26
CA LEU A 126 9.80 17.35 -0.85
C LEU A 126 9.48 16.07 -0.06
N TYR A 127 9.48 16.10 1.28
CA TYR A 127 9.09 14.93 2.08
C TYR A 127 7.63 14.56 1.86
N ASN A 128 6.73 15.54 1.89
CA ASN A 128 5.31 15.33 1.61
C ASN A 128 5.15 14.66 0.23
N ARG A 129 5.77 15.22 -0.82
CA ARG A 129 5.77 14.65 -2.17
C ARG A 129 6.24 13.20 -2.18
N ARG A 130 7.41 12.91 -1.59
CA ARG A 130 7.98 11.55 -1.55
C ARG A 130 7.02 10.59 -0.86
N LEU A 131 6.56 10.93 0.34
CA LEU A 131 5.75 10.03 1.15
C LEU A 131 4.35 9.79 0.56
N LYS A 132 3.74 10.80 -0.09
CA LYS A 132 2.52 10.60 -0.89
C LYS A 132 2.78 9.70 -2.10
N GLY A 133 3.91 9.86 -2.78
CA GLY A 133 4.32 8.97 -3.87
C GLY A 133 4.43 7.51 -3.41
N GLU A 134 5.06 7.27 -2.27
CA GLU A 134 5.11 5.94 -1.65
C GLU A 134 3.70 5.42 -1.31
N ALA A 135 2.84 6.27 -0.75
CA ALA A 135 1.48 5.88 -0.37
C ALA A 135 0.63 5.46 -1.58
N TYR A 136 0.66 6.24 -2.67
CA TYR A 136 -0.02 5.87 -3.91
C TYR A 136 0.52 4.57 -4.47
N GLY A 137 1.84 4.40 -4.52
CA GLY A 137 2.42 3.19 -5.08
C GLY A 137 2.13 1.94 -4.25
N LEU A 138 2.08 2.05 -2.91
CA LEU A 138 1.61 0.98 -2.03
C LEU A 138 0.11 0.70 -2.20
N ARG A 139 -0.72 1.72 -2.40
CA ARG A 139 -2.16 1.53 -2.63
C ARG A 139 -2.39 0.74 -3.93
N GLY A 140 -1.64 1.07 -4.99
CA GLY A 140 -1.58 0.30 -6.23
C GLY A 140 -1.12 -1.15 -6.00
N LEU A 141 -0.06 -1.36 -5.20
CA LEU A 141 0.42 -2.71 -4.85
C LEU A 141 -0.64 -3.55 -4.13
N HIS A 142 -1.37 -2.96 -3.18
CA HIS A 142 -2.43 -3.66 -2.46
C HIS A 142 -3.64 -3.94 -3.35
N MET A 143 -3.98 -3.05 -4.29
CA MET A 143 -4.98 -3.32 -5.32
C MET A 143 -4.55 -4.49 -6.22
N TYR A 144 -3.28 -4.57 -6.61
CA TYR A 144 -2.73 -5.70 -7.38
C TYR A 144 -2.98 -7.04 -6.68
N TYR A 145 -2.66 -7.14 -5.39
CA TYR A 145 -2.87 -8.38 -4.64
C TYR A 145 -4.34 -8.70 -4.38
N LEU A 146 -5.20 -7.68 -4.22
CA LEU A 146 -6.64 -7.88 -4.15
C LEU A 146 -7.19 -8.45 -5.47
N LEU A 147 -6.76 -7.92 -6.61
CA LEU A 147 -7.14 -8.43 -7.92
C LEU A 147 -6.63 -9.85 -8.15
N GLN A 148 -5.40 -10.15 -7.76
CA GLN A 148 -4.83 -11.50 -7.86
C GLN A 148 -5.61 -12.52 -7.03
N ALA A 149 -5.97 -12.18 -5.79
CA ALA A 149 -6.61 -13.12 -4.86
C ALA A 149 -8.14 -13.21 -4.99
N HIS A 150 -8.79 -12.13 -5.45
CA HIS A 150 -10.26 -12.00 -5.43
C HIS A 150 -10.89 -11.52 -6.74
N GLY A 151 -10.08 -11.20 -7.75
CA GLY A 151 -10.58 -10.90 -9.10
C GLY A 151 -11.04 -12.18 -9.80
N GLY A 152 -12.17 -12.10 -10.51
CA GLY A 152 -12.70 -13.25 -11.23
C GLY A 152 -14.11 -13.04 -11.77
N PHE A 153 -14.54 -13.97 -12.63
CA PHE A 153 -15.86 -13.94 -13.23
C PHE A 153 -16.95 -14.26 -12.21
N ALA A 154 -17.99 -13.41 -12.18
CA ALA A 154 -19.24 -13.69 -11.48
C ALA A 154 -20.39 -13.24 -12.38
N ASP A 155 -21.41 -14.08 -12.54
CA ASP A 155 -22.61 -13.79 -13.36
C ASP A 155 -22.31 -13.31 -14.80
N GLY A 156 -21.20 -13.78 -15.39
CA GLY A 156 -20.79 -13.46 -16.77
C GLY A 156 -19.96 -12.17 -16.90
N GLU A 157 -19.64 -11.50 -15.80
CA GLU A 157 -18.82 -10.30 -15.79
C GLU A 157 -17.51 -10.53 -15.03
N LEU A 158 -16.39 -10.01 -15.56
CA LEU A 158 -15.11 -10.06 -14.87
C LEU A 158 -15.03 -8.94 -13.82
N LEU A 159 -15.21 -9.32 -12.55
CA LEU A 159 -15.24 -8.40 -11.43
C LEU A 159 -13.89 -8.34 -10.70
N GLY A 160 -13.59 -7.16 -10.17
CA GLY A 160 -12.46 -6.89 -9.29
C GLY A 160 -12.92 -6.82 -7.83
N VAL A 161 -12.65 -5.70 -7.17
CA VAL A 161 -13.05 -5.42 -5.78
C VAL A 161 -13.71 -4.05 -5.69
N PRO A 162 -14.36 -3.67 -4.58
CA PRO A 162 -14.80 -2.29 -4.38
C PRO A 162 -13.60 -1.33 -4.42
N ILE A 163 -13.73 -0.23 -5.15
CA ILE A 163 -12.70 0.81 -5.24
C ILE A 163 -13.00 1.86 -4.18
N ILE A 164 -12.16 1.94 -3.15
CA ILE A 164 -12.30 2.87 -2.03
C ILE A 164 -11.05 3.74 -1.95
N LEU A 165 -11.22 5.03 -2.22
CA LEU A 165 -10.12 5.99 -2.34
C LEU A 165 -10.08 7.01 -1.19
N GLU A 166 -11.17 7.08 -0.43
CA GLU A 166 -11.31 7.91 0.75
C GLU A 166 -11.21 7.05 2.03
N PRO A 167 -10.82 7.64 3.17
CA PRO A 167 -10.89 6.97 4.45
C PRO A 167 -12.34 6.57 4.79
N GLU A 168 -12.54 5.31 5.19
CA GLU A 168 -13.81 4.85 5.75
C GLU A 168 -13.86 5.09 7.27
N ASP A 169 -15.03 5.46 7.78
CA ASP A 169 -15.38 5.65 9.19
C ASP A 169 -16.66 4.87 9.54
N PRO A 170 -17.12 4.84 10.81
CA PRO A 170 -18.34 4.12 11.17
C PRO A 170 -19.64 4.59 10.49
N GLN A 171 -19.64 5.77 9.85
CA GLN A 171 -20.80 6.32 9.13
C GLN A 171 -20.70 6.13 7.61
N SER A 172 -19.60 5.56 7.13
CA SER A 172 -19.35 5.34 5.71
C SER A 172 -20.32 4.32 5.11
N GLU A 173 -20.57 4.43 3.80
CA GLU A 173 -21.37 3.44 3.09
C GLU A 173 -20.53 2.17 2.86
N PHE A 174 -20.92 1.07 3.48
CA PHE A 174 -20.23 -0.22 3.36
C PHE A 174 -20.85 -1.14 2.29
N ASN A 175 -22.03 -0.82 1.76
CA ASN A 175 -22.68 -1.57 0.70
C ASN A 175 -22.21 -1.10 -0.70
N VAL A 176 -20.90 -1.01 -0.87
CA VAL A 176 -20.30 -0.66 -2.17
C VAL A 176 -20.14 -1.94 -3.01
N PRO A 177 -20.75 -2.02 -4.21
CA PRO A 177 -20.59 -3.18 -5.07
C PRO A 177 -19.14 -3.32 -5.57
N ARG A 178 -18.77 -4.54 -5.98
CA ARG A 178 -17.48 -4.77 -6.66
C ARG A 178 -17.45 -3.96 -7.95
N ALA A 179 -16.35 -3.27 -8.21
CA ALA A 179 -16.09 -2.70 -9.52
C ALA A 179 -15.67 -3.79 -10.51
N THR A 180 -15.66 -3.48 -11.80
CA THR A 180 -15.10 -4.36 -12.82
C THR A 180 -13.59 -4.54 -12.60
N PHE A 181 -13.03 -5.65 -13.07
CA PHE A 181 -11.59 -5.86 -13.01
C PHE A 181 -10.83 -4.78 -13.78
N ALA A 182 -11.34 -4.37 -14.95
CA ALA A 182 -10.77 -3.31 -15.76
C ALA A 182 -10.70 -1.96 -15.01
N ASN A 183 -11.77 -1.56 -14.30
CA ASN A 183 -11.78 -0.32 -13.53
C ASN A 183 -10.80 -0.36 -12.35
N CYS A 184 -10.65 -1.52 -11.71
CA CYS A 184 -9.65 -1.70 -10.65
C CYS A 184 -8.22 -1.60 -11.21
N MET A 185 -7.98 -2.17 -12.40
CA MET A 185 -6.70 -2.03 -13.10
C MET A 185 -6.40 -0.59 -13.49
N GLU A 186 -7.39 0.15 -13.99
CA GLU A 186 -7.24 1.58 -14.30
C GLU A 186 -6.88 2.37 -13.04
N GLN A 187 -7.62 2.19 -11.94
CA GLN A 187 -7.33 2.86 -10.69
C GLN A 187 -5.93 2.52 -10.15
N LEU A 188 -5.54 1.25 -10.21
CA LEU A 188 -4.20 0.79 -9.84
C LEU A 188 -3.13 1.53 -10.67
N LEU A 189 -3.30 1.56 -12.00
CA LEU A 189 -2.33 2.20 -12.88
C LEU A 189 -2.24 3.71 -12.64
N ASN A 190 -3.36 4.38 -12.34
CA ASN A 190 -3.40 5.80 -11.99
C ASN A 190 -2.63 6.08 -10.68
N ASP A 191 -2.75 5.21 -9.68
CA ASP A 191 -1.97 5.34 -8.44
C ASP A 191 -0.46 5.13 -8.71
N LEU A 192 -0.10 4.15 -9.55
CA LEU A 192 1.31 3.94 -9.92
C LEU A 192 1.88 5.10 -10.75
N GLU A 193 1.08 5.72 -11.62
CA GLU A 193 1.51 6.89 -12.39
C GLU A 193 1.82 8.08 -11.46
N LYS A 194 0.93 8.38 -10.50
CA LYS A 194 1.18 9.39 -9.47
C LYS A 194 2.44 9.09 -8.66
N ALA A 195 2.65 7.83 -8.29
CA ALA A 195 3.84 7.42 -7.57
C ALA A 195 5.12 7.65 -8.40
N ASP A 196 5.11 7.30 -9.68
CA ASP A 196 6.26 7.47 -10.60
C ASP A 196 6.60 8.96 -10.82
N GLU A 197 5.59 9.83 -10.88
CA GLU A 197 5.79 11.29 -10.97
C GLU A 197 6.39 11.88 -9.70
N MET A 198 6.07 11.30 -8.54
CA MET A 198 6.45 11.84 -7.23
C MET A 198 7.81 11.33 -6.72
N LEU A 199 8.21 10.12 -7.11
CA LEU A 199 9.38 9.42 -6.58
C LEU A 199 10.63 9.58 -7.46
N ALA A 200 11.80 9.57 -6.82
CA ALA A 200 13.04 9.33 -7.53
C ALA A 200 13.07 7.89 -8.05
N LEU A 201 13.74 7.69 -9.20
CA LEU A 201 13.86 6.35 -9.79
C LEU A 201 14.46 5.36 -8.81
N ASP A 202 15.58 5.73 -8.21
CA ASP A 202 16.24 5.03 -7.12
C ASP A 202 16.60 6.03 -6.03
N PHE A 203 16.62 5.57 -4.78
CA PHE A 203 16.98 6.40 -3.64
C PHE A 203 18.49 6.38 -3.46
N GLU A 204 19.16 7.30 -4.16
CA GLU A 204 20.60 7.40 -4.29
C GLU A 204 21.03 8.86 -4.18
N ASP A 205 22.15 9.11 -3.50
CA ASP A 205 22.71 10.46 -3.43
C ASP A 205 23.28 10.84 -4.80
N ILE A 206 23.09 12.09 -5.21
CA ILE A 206 23.71 12.66 -6.40
C ILE A 206 24.75 13.70 -6.00
N ASP A 207 25.87 13.72 -6.72
CA ASP A 207 26.90 14.76 -6.59
C ASP A 207 26.82 15.80 -7.72
N ASP A 208 26.22 15.44 -8.86
CA ASP A 208 26.09 16.28 -10.04
C ASP A 208 24.72 17.00 -10.06
N PRO A 209 24.69 18.34 -9.91
CA PRO A 209 23.45 19.12 -9.97
C PRO A 209 22.70 18.98 -11.30
N SER A 210 23.35 18.53 -12.39
CA SER A 210 22.68 18.30 -13.67
C SER A 210 21.68 17.14 -13.64
N LEU A 211 21.78 16.26 -12.64
CA LEU A 211 20.88 15.13 -12.42
C LEU A 211 19.62 15.50 -11.61
N LEU A 212 19.52 16.75 -11.13
CA LEU A 212 18.36 17.19 -10.35
C LEU A 212 17.07 17.14 -11.20
N PRO A 213 15.97 16.57 -10.67
CA PRO A 213 14.68 16.66 -11.32
C PRO A 213 14.21 18.12 -11.46
N SER A 214 13.39 18.36 -12.50
CA SER A 214 12.77 19.67 -12.71
C SER A 214 12.03 20.14 -11.46
N GLY A 215 12.25 21.40 -11.08
CA GLY A 215 11.66 22.02 -9.88
C GLY A 215 12.50 21.88 -8.61
N ILE A 216 13.56 21.06 -8.60
CA ILE A 216 14.49 20.94 -7.47
C ILE A 216 15.81 21.62 -7.83
N THR A 217 16.29 22.53 -7.00
CA THR A 217 17.47 23.37 -7.30
C THR A 217 18.67 23.09 -6.41
N ASN A 218 18.49 22.34 -5.32
CA ASN A 218 19.53 22.08 -4.33
C ASN A 218 19.76 20.57 -4.18
N THR A 219 21.00 20.15 -4.47
CA THR A 219 21.45 18.77 -4.33
C THR A 219 21.39 18.24 -2.90
N ASN A 220 21.68 19.07 -1.89
CA ASN A 220 21.63 18.64 -0.50
C ASN A 220 20.18 18.36 -0.04
N ASP A 221 19.24 19.19 -0.48
CA ASP A 221 17.81 19.01 -0.15
C ASP A 221 17.27 17.77 -0.85
N PHE A 222 17.67 17.54 -2.12
CA PHE A 222 17.38 16.32 -2.84
C PHE A 222 17.94 15.09 -2.11
N ASN A 223 19.24 15.02 -1.81
CA ASN A 223 19.85 13.86 -1.15
C ASN A 223 19.26 13.61 0.25
N ARG A 224 18.86 14.67 0.95
CA ARG A 224 18.22 14.53 2.26
C ARG A 224 16.88 13.78 2.18
N VAL A 225 16.11 13.97 1.12
CA VAL A 225 14.77 13.41 0.96
C VAL A 225 14.76 12.17 0.07
N PHE A 226 15.41 12.23 -1.09
CA PHE A 226 15.43 11.19 -2.12
C PHE A 226 16.76 10.44 -2.20
N GLY A 227 17.72 10.73 -1.31
CA GLY A 227 19.01 10.06 -1.29
C GLY A 227 19.01 8.70 -0.61
N GLU A 228 20.19 8.19 -0.32
CA GLU A 228 20.42 6.79 0.10
C GLU A 228 19.66 6.38 1.37
N ARG A 229 19.28 7.35 2.22
CA ARG A 229 18.47 7.10 3.43
C ARG A 229 17.07 6.56 3.13
N GLY A 230 16.59 6.78 1.90
CA GLY A 230 15.33 6.23 1.42
C GLY A 230 15.42 4.78 0.92
N ARG A 231 16.62 4.18 0.82
CA ARG A 231 16.77 2.79 0.36
C ARG A 231 15.87 1.83 1.16
N GLN A 232 15.48 0.73 0.51
CA GLN A 232 14.51 -0.25 1.00
C GLN A 232 13.05 0.23 1.05
N ARG A 233 12.78 1.49 0.69
CA ARG A 233 11.43 2.00 0.48
C ARG A 233 11.02 1.87 -0.98
N LEU A 234 9.74 2.11 -1.26
CA LEU A 234 9.17 2.10 -2.59
C LEU A 234 9.77 3.24 -3.43
N SER A 235 10.55 2.89 -4.45
CA SER A 235 11.13 3.84 -5.42
C SER A 235 10.37 3.80 -6.74
N GLY A 236 10.62 4.78 -7.62
CA GLY A 236 10.05 4.82 -8.97
C GLY A 236 10.38 3.55 -9.78
N ARG A 237 11.57 2.97 -9.60
CA ARG A 237 11.92 1.69 -10.23
C ARG A 237 11.00 0.55 -9.79
N ILE A 238 10.69 0.47 -8.49
CA ILE A 238 9.78 -0.56 -7.97
C ILE A 238 8.36 -0.32 -8.49
N VAL A 239 7.91 0.94 -8.56
CA VAL A 239 6.61 1.31 -9.16
C VAL A 239 6.48 0.80 -10.60
N LYS A 240 7.51 1.00 -11.43
CA LYS A 240 7.54 0.48 -12.81
C LYS A 240 7.47 -1.05 -12.87
N VAL A 241 8.11 -1.75 -11.92
CA VAL A 241 8.01 -3.22 -11.80
C VAL A 241 6.59 -3.65 -11.45
N ILE A 242 5.96 -3.01 -10.47
CA ILE A 242 4.57 -3.32 -10.07
C ILE A 242 3.63 -3.10 -11.26
N LYS A 243 3.83 -2.01 -12.02
CA LYS A 243 3.06 -1.71 -13.23
C LYS A 243 3.15 -2.82 -14.26
N ALA A 244 4.36 -3.33 -14.52
CA ALA A 244 4.58 -4.46 -15.43
C ALA A 244 3.93 -5.75 -14.91
N GLN A 245 4.05 -6.06 -13.61
CA GLN A 245 3.43 -7.24 -12.99
C GLN A 245 1.89 -7.20 -13.04
N ALA A 246 1.29 -6.04 -12.77
CA ALA A 246 -0.15 -5.87 -12.82
C ALA A 246 -0.69 -6.02 -14.25
N ALA A 247 -0.02 -5.41 -15.24
CA ALA A 247 -0.39 -5.59 -16.64
C ALA A 247 -0.21 -7.05 -17.11
N LEU A 248 0.82 -7.74 -16.63
CA LEU A 248 1.04 -9.16 -16.91
C LEU A 248 -0.08 -10.03 -16.36
N LEU A 249 -0.49 -9.80 -15.11
CA LEU A 249 -1.65 -10.47 -14.50
C LEU A 249 -2.90 -10.22 -15.35
N ALA A 250 -3.20 -8.97 -15.66
CA ALA A 250 -4.39 -8.58 -16.42
C ALA A 250 -4.40 -9.18 -17.84
N ALA A 251 -3.25 -9.29 -18.50
CA ALA A 251 -3.12 -9.89 -19.83
C ALA A 251 -3.18 -11.43 -19.82
N SER A 252 -3.08 -12.07 -18.65
CA SER A 252 -3.05 -13.53 -18.54
C SER A 252 -4.37 -14.17 -19.00
N PRO A 253 -4.37 -15.47 -19.38
CA PRO A 253 -5.57 -16.15 -19.87
C PRO A 253 -6.73 -16.16 -18.87
N ALA A 254 -6.46 -15.97 -17.58
CA ALA A 254 -7.49 -15.90 -16.53
C ALA A 254 -8.33 -14.61 -16.62
N TYR A 255 -7.78 -13.53 -17.18
CA TYR A 255 -8.39 -12.20 -17.13
C TYR A 255 -8.48 -11.51 -18.50
N SER A 256 -7.74 -11.98 -19.51
CA SER A 256 -7.57 -11.31 -20.81
C SER A 256 -8.86 -11.05 -21.59
N GLU A 257 -9.94 -11.78 -21.30
CA GLU A 257 -11.23 -11.60 -21.97
C GLU A 257 -11.85 -10.22 -21.70
N ALA A 258 -11.66 -9.66 -20.50
CA ALA A 258 -12.34 -8.44 -20.07
C ALA A 258 -11.49 -7.52 -19.16
N SER A 259 -10.19 -7.75 -19.03
CA SER A 259 -9.30 -6.92 -18.20
C SER A 259 -8.88 -5.59 -18.85
N GLY A 260 -9.09 -5.43 -20.16
CA GLY A 260 -8.65 -4.26 -20.93
C GLY A 260 -7.14 -4.15 -21.17
N ASN A 261 -6.33 -5.11 -20.70
CA ASN A 261 -4.88 -5.11 -20.85
C ASN A 261 -4.41 -6.21 -21.80
N THR A 262 -3.33 -5.95 -22.54
CA THR A 262 -2.78 -6.88 -23.54
C THR A 262 -1.36 -7.33 -23.20
N TRP A 263 -0.93 -8.47 -23.76
CA TRP A 263 0.46 -8.92 -23.67
C TRP A 263 1.45 -7.88 -24.21
N LEU A 264 1.07 -7.13 -25.25
CA LEU A 264 1.88 -6.04 -25.79
C LEU A 264 2.09 -4.94 -24.75
N GLN A 265 1.04 -4.53 -24.05
CA GLN A 265 1.11 -3.53 -23.00
C GLN A 265 1.98 -3.99 -21.83
N ALA A 266 1.81 -5.24 -21.37
CA ALA A 266 2.65 -5.84 -20.34
C ALA A 266 4.13 -5.87 -20.75
N ALA A 267 4.42 -6.27 -22.00
CA ALA A 267 5.77 -6.29 -22.55
C ALA A 267 6.40 -4.89 -22.64
N ASN A 268 5.61 -3.87 -23.02
CA ASN A 268 6.09 -2.49 -23.08
C ASN A 268 6.47 -1.96 -21.68
N PHE A 269 5.62 -2.18 -20.66
CA PHE A 269 5.94 -1.78 -19.28
C PHE A 269 7.16 -2.52 -18.73
N ALA A 270 7.31 -3.82 -19.00
CA ALA A 270 8.51 -4.55 -18.64
C ALA A 270 9.76 -4.01 -19.38
N GLY A 271 9.59 -3.64 -20.65
CA GLY A 271 10.63 -3.03 -21.48
C GLY A 271 11.16 -1.72 -20.91
N GLU A 272 10.28 -0.87 -20.34
CA GLU A 272 10.69 0.37 -19.65
C GLU A 272 11.66 0.06 -18.51
N VAL A 273 11.39 -0.96 -17.69
CA VAL A 273 12.28 -1.38 -16.60
C VAL A 273 13.60 -1.93 -17.13
N LEU A 274 13.55 -2.80 -18.15
CA LEU A 274 14.75 -3.39 -18.74
C LEU A 274 15.66 -2.34 -19.39
N ALA A 275 15.08 -1.31 -20.00
CA ALA A 275 15.83 -0.20 -20.59
C ALA A 275 16.71 0.53 -19.56
N LEU A 276 16.28 0.59 -18.29
CA LEU A 276 17.05 1.21 -17.21
C LEU A 276 18.36 0.47 -16.88
N ASN A 277 18.51 -0.78 -17.32
CA ASN A 277 19.75 -1.54 -17.18
C ASN A 277 20.44 -1.77 -18.55
N GLY A 278 20.23 -0.88 -19.52
CA GLY A 278 20.84 -1.01 -20.86
C GLY A 278 20.12 -2.00 -21.78
N GLY A 279 18.91 -2.46 -21.42
CA GLY A 279 18.09 -3.34 -22.25
C GLY A 279 18.81 -4.65 -22.59
N LEU A 280 18.87 -4.99 -23.88
CA LEU A 280 19.57 -6.19 -24.35
C LEU A 280 21.07 -6.19 -24.02
N ALA A 281 21.71 -5.02 -24.00
CA ALA A 281 23.13 -4.91 -23.65
C ALA A 281 23.38 -5.13 -22.15
N GLY A 282 22.34 -5.05 -21.32
CA GLY A 282 22.38 -5.33 -19.88
C GLY A 282 22.29 -6.81 -19.53
N LEU A 283 21.91 -7.67 -20.47
CA LEU A 283 21.92 -9.11 -20.24
C LEU A 283 23.36 -9.59 -20.10
N ALA A 284 23.61 -10.47 -19.13
CA ALA A 284 24.89 -11.17 -19.06
C ALA A 284 25.18 -11.85 -20.41
N PRO A 285 26.45 -11.92 -20.88
CA PRO A 285 26.78 -12.51 -22.19
C PRO A 285 26.22 -13.93 -22.39
N ASN A 286 26.06 -14.69 -21.31
CA ASN A 286 25.46 -16.01 -21.25
C ASN A 286 24.10 -16.05 -20.50
N GLY A 287 23.54 -14.89 -20.14
CA GLY A 287 22.29 -14.78 -19.37
C GLY A 287 21.04 -15.19 -20.15
N HIS A 288 21.13 -15.30 -21.48
CA HIS A 288 20.07 -15.84 -22.34
C HIS A 288 20.15 -17.38 -22.46
N THR A 289 21.09 -18.03 -21.78
CA THR A 289 21.29 -19.48 -21.83
C THR A 289 20.77 -20.12 -20.55
N TRP A 290 19.97 -21.18 -20.68
CA TRP A 290 19.50 -22.00 -19.56
C TRP A 290 20.18 -23.38 -19.66
N TYR A 291 20.93 -23.77 -18.63
CA TYR A 291 21.88 -24.89 -18.66
C TYR A 291 23.07 -24.71 -19.62
N THR A 292 24.11 -25.54 -19.46
CA THR A 292 25.35 -25.46 -20.24
C THR A 292 25.04 -25.59 -21.74
N ASN A 293 25.05 -24.47 -22.45
CA ASN A 293 25.07 -24.41 -23.91
C ASN A 293 26.42 -24.91 -24.44
N THR A 294 26.76 -26.17 -24.16
CA THR A 294 27.84 -26.89 -24.84
C THR A 294 27.29 -27.38 -26.18
N ALA A 295 27.50 -26.59 -27.22
CA ALA A 295 27.62 -27.12 -28.57
C ALA A 295 29.05 -27.67 -28.76
#